data_AF-A0A7J7BZK4-F1
#
_entry.id   AF-A0A7J7BZK4-F1
#
_cell.length_a   1.000
_cell.length_b   1.000
_cell.length_c   1.000
_cell.angle_alpha   90.00
_cell.angle_beta   90.00
_cell.angle_gamma   90.00
#
_symmetry.space_group_name_H-M   'P 1'
#
loop_
_entity.id
_entity.type
_entity.pdbx_description
1 polymer ?
#
loop_
_entity_poly.entity_id
_entity_poly.type
_entity_poly.pdbx_seq_one_letter_code
_entity_poly.pdbx_strand_id
1 'polypeptide(L)'
;MGCRRIVVTGLPPIGCLPIQLTAKFKNPLDRRCLEDQNADAQSYNYKLQKLLPQIQKILPGSLILHANIYDPLFDMINNPQKYGKLHKSIDKIMNLNCIKHQ
;
A
#
# COMPACT_ATOMS: atom_id res chain seq x y z
N MET A 1 -14.60 -30.27 2.78
CA MET A 1 -14.85 -28.87 3.19
C MET A 1 -13.53 -28.12 3.09
N GLY A 2 -13.45 -26.98 2.41
CA GLY A 2 -12.20 -26.22 2.22
C GLY A 2 -12.50 -24.78 1.78
N CYS A 3 -11.50 -23.89 1.81
CA CYS A 3 -11.66 -22.49 1.43
C CYS A 3 -12.03 -22.36 -0.06
N ARG A 4 -13.26 -21.91 -0.33
CA ARG A 4 -13.79 -21.75 -1.70
C ARG A 4 -13.70 -20.33 -2.24
N ARG A 5 -13.44 -19.33 -1.39
CA ARG A 5 -13.30 -17.92 -1.76
C ARG A 5 -12.15 -17.33 -0.97
N ILE A 6 -11.15 -16.82 -1.66
CA ILE A 6 -9.91 -16.32 -1.09
C ILE A 6 -9.64 -14.94 -1.70
N VAL A 7 -9.52 -13.92 -0.87
CA VAL A 7 -9.05 -12.60 -1.30
C VAL A 7 -7.61 -12.44 -0.84
N VAL A 8 -6.73 -12.16 -1.78
CA VAL A 8 -5.30 -11.93 -1.51
C VAL A 8 -5.01 -10.47 -1.79
N THR A 9 -4.55 -9.76 -0.78
CA THR A 9 -4.13 -8.37 -0.91
C THR A 9 -2.65 -8.30 -1.29
N GLY A 10 -2.29 -7.35 -2.15
CA GLY A 10 -0.90 -6.92 -2.29
C GLY A 10 -0.39 -6.17 -1.04
N LEU A 11 0.85 -5.71 -1.10
CA LEU A 11 1.43 -4.76 -0.15
C LEU A 11 0.95 -3.33 -0.45
N PRO A 12 0.72 -2.52 0.60
CA PRO A 12 0.48 -1.07 0.46
C PRO A 12 1.79 -0.35 0.07
N PRO A 13 1.78 0.98 -0.14
CA PRO A 13 3.01 1.78 -0.26
C PRO A 13 3.80 1.76 1.06
N ILE A 14 4.66 0.74 1.22
CA ILE A 14 5.39 0.44 2.47
C ILE A 14 6.22 1.64 2.93
N GLY A 15 6.91 2.31 2.00
CA GLY A 15 7.77 3.45 2.29
C GLY A 15 7.04 4.67 2.84
N CYS A 16 5.71 4.71 2.73
CA CYS A 16 4.87 5.76 3.28
C CYS A 16 4.27 5.39 4.66
N LEU A 17 4.54 4.21 5.20
CA LEU A 17 3.96 3.79 6.47
C LEU A 17 4.53 4.59 7.65
N PRO A 18 3.71 4.94 8.67
CA PRO A 18 4.16 5.76 9.80
C PRO A 18 5.36 5.18 10.55
N ILE A 19 5.45 3.86 10.64
CA ILE A 19 6.56 3.15 11.27
C ILE A 19 7.86 3.31 10.50
N GLN A 20 7.82 3.25 9.16
CA GLN A 20 9.01 3.43 8.31
C GLN A 20 9.52 4.87 8.39
N LEU A 21 8.60 5.83 8.37
CA LEU A 21 8.91 7.24 8.49
C LEU A 21 9.49 7.59 9.86
N THR A 22 8.94 7.02 10.94
CA THR A 22 9.45 7.24 12.30
C THR A 22 10.82 6.60 12.50
N ALA A 23 11.06 5.43 11.89
CA ALA A 23 12.36 4.77 11.94
C ALA A 23 13.42 5.54 11.14
N LYS A 24 13.06 6.14 10.00
CA LYS A 24 14.01 6.83 9.12
C LYS A 24 14.27 8.28 9.52
N PHE A 25 13.25 9.02 9.94
CA PHE A 25 13.32 10.48 10.15
C PHE A 25 13.12 10.84 11.61
N LYS A 26 14.09 11.56 12.18
CA LYS A 26 13.98 12.15 13.53
C LYS A 26 13.08 13.38 13.54
N ASN A 27 13.21 14.23 12.53
CA ASN A 27 12.39 15.43 12.39
C ASN A 27 11.12 15.12 11.58
N PRO A 28 9.92 15.39 12.12
CA PRO A 28 8.66 15.19 11.40
C PRO A 28 8.57 15.95 10.07
N LEU A 29 9.27 17.09 9.94
CA LEU A 29 9.24 17.91 8.73
C LEU A 29 10.01 17.31 7.55
N ASP A 30 10.96 16.41 7.82
CA ASP A 30 11.76 15.76 6.78
C ASP A 30 11.09 14.48 6.25
N ARG A 31 9.96 14.10 6.84
CA ARG A 31 9.28 12.86 6.50
C ARG A 31 8.79 12.93 5.05
N ARG A 32 9.25 11.97 4.27
CA ARG A 32 8.85 11.70 2.89
C ARG A 32 8.82 10.20 2.68
N CYS A 33 8.01 9.73 1.73
CA CYS A 33 7.97 8.31 1.40
C CYS A 33 9.36 7.80 1.00
N LEU A 34 9.67 6.58 1.41
CA LEU A 34 10.90 5.88 1.05
C LEU A 34 10.69 5.15 -0.28
N GLU A 35 11.13 5.78 -1.37
CA GLU A 35 10.84 5.28 -2.72
C GLU A 35 11.39 3.88 -3.00
N ASP A 36 12.58 3.55 -2.47
CA ASP A 36 13.15 2.20 -2.61
C ASP A 36 12.22 1.13 -1.99
N GLN A 37 11.61 1.43 -0.83
CA GLN A 37 10.67 0.51 -0.18
C GLN A 37 9.33 0.42 -0.92
N ASN A 38 8.89 1.51 -1.55
CA ASN A 38 7.70 1.50 -2.41
C ASN A 38 7.95 0.70 -3.69
N ALA A 39 9.13 0.82 -4.30
CA ALA A 39 9.53 0.05 -5.46
C ALA A 39 9.58 -1.46 -5.14
N ASP A 40 10.11 -1.83 -3.97
CA ASP A 40 10.07 -3.22 -3.48
C ASP A 40 8.64 -3.73 -3.31
N ALA A 41 7.75 -2.91 -2.75
CA ALA A 41 6.33 -3.26 -2.60
C ALA A 41 5.64 -3.47 -3.96
N GLN A 42 5.89 -2.60 -4.94
CA GLN A 42 5.38 -2.75 -6.30
C GLN A 42 5.93 -4.00 -6.99
N SER A 43 7.23 -4.29 -6.84
CA SER A 43 7.87 -5.50 -7.38
C SER A 43 7.26 -6.77 -6.80
N TYR A 44 7.02 -6.80 -5.49
CA TYR A 44 6.30 -7.88 -4.83
C TYR A 44 4.87 -8.05 -5.39
N ASN A 45 4.11 -6.95 -5.49
CA ASN A 45 2.72 -6.97 -5.99
C ASN A 45 2.64 -7.48 -7.42
N TYR A 46 3.59 -7.08 -8.28
CA TYR A 46 3.69 -7.56 -9.65
C TYR A 46 3.94 -9.07 -9.72
N LYS A 47 4.87 -9.58 -8.90
CA LYS A 47 5.15 -11.03 -8.83
C LYS A 47 3.95 -11.80 -8.27
N LEU A 48 3.29 -11.27 -7.24
CA LEU A 48 2.09 -11.86 -6.66
C LEU A 48 0.96 -11.98 -7.69
N GLN A 49 0.67 -10.90 -8.43
CA GLN A 49 -0.36 -10.88 -9.47
C GLN A 49 -0.08 -11.93 -10.56
N LYS A 50 1.18 -12.17 -10.91
CA LYS A 50 1.57 -13.23 -11.85
C LYS A 50 1.44 -14.65 -11.28
N LEU A 51 1.61 -14.82 -9.97
CA LEU A 51 1.57 -16.12 -9.31
C LEU A 51 0.13 -16.59 -9.03
N LEU A 52 -0.79 -15.68 -8.69
CA LEU A 52 -2.17 -16.03 -8.31
C LEU A 52 -2.92 -16.87 -9.38
N PRO A 53 -2.81 -16.61 -10.70
CA PRO A 53 -3.40 -17.48 -11.72
C PRO A 53 -2.82 -18.90 -11.73
N GLN A 54 -1.55 -19.07 -11.34
CA GLN A 54 -0.93 -20.39 -11.23
C GLN A 54 -1.50 -21.14 -10.02
N ILE A 55 -1.70 -20.44 -8.89
CA ILE A 55 -2.33 -20.99 -7.69
C ILE A 55 -3.79 -21.38 -7.96
N GLN A 56 -4.53 -20.55 -8.70
CA GLN A 56 -5.92 -20.81 -9.08
C GLN A 56 -6.07 -22.13 -9.86
N LYS A 57 -5.06 -22.52 -10.67
CA LYS A 57 -5.07 -23.79 -11.43
C LYS A 57 -4.89 -25.03 -10.53
N ILE A 58 -4.14 -24.91 -9.43
CA ILE A 58 -3.89 -26.04 -8.52
C ILE A 58 -4.95 -26.17 -7.42
N LEU A 59 -5.83 -25.18 -7.26
CA LEU A 59 -6.94 -25.20 -6.31
C LEU A 59 -8.31 -25.20 -7.04
N PRO A 60 -8.65 -26.27 -7.77
CA PRO A 60 -9.92 -26.37 -8.49
C PRO A 60 -11.09 -26.27 -7.50
N GLY A 61 -12.13 -25.52 -7.89
CA GLY A 61 -13.31 -25.27 -7.04
C GLY A 61 -13.12 -24.15 -6.00
N SER A 62 -11.97 -23.48 -5.98
CA SER A 62 -11.79 -22.21 -5.26
C SER A 62 -11.87 -21.01 -6.20
N LEU A 63 -12.22 -19.84 -5.67
CA LEU A 63 -12.13 -18.54 -6.33
C LEU A 63 -11.08 -17.70 -5.59
N ILE A 64 -10.03 -17.32 -6.30
CA ILE A 64 -8.97 -16.46 -5.78
C ILE A 64 -9.05 -15.09 -6.46
N LEU A 65 -9.21 -14.03 -5.66
CA LEU A 65 -9.26 -12.65 -6.13
C LEU A 65 -8.07 -11.87 -5.59
N HIS A 66 -7.42 -11.09 -6.45
CA HIS A 66 -6.41 -10.13 -6.04
C HIS A 66 -7.04 -8.78 -5.71
N ALA A 67 -6.80 -8.27 -4.51
CA ALA A 67 -7.18 -6.93 -4.10
C ALA A 67 -5.96 -5.99 -4.20
N ASN A 68 -6.00 -5.09 -5.18
CA ASN A 68 -5.01 -4.03 -5.31
C ASN A 68 -5.27 -2.93 -4.29
N ILE A 69 -4.53 -2.96 -3.18
CA ILE A 69 -4.62 -1.93 -2.14
C ILE A 69 -3.56 -0.83 -2.30
N TYR A 70 -2.58 -1.01 -3.19
CA TYR A 70 -1.48 -0.06 -3.36
C TYR A 70 -1.99 1.27 -3.91
N ASP A 71 -2.63 1.24 -5.07
CA ASP A 71 -3.09 2.45 -5.77
C ASP A 71 -4.08 3.30 -4.97
N PRO A 72 -5.15 2.76 -4.37
CA PRO A 72 -6.08 3.58 -3.60
C PRO A 72 -5.44 4.19 -2.35
N LEU A 73 -4.53 3.47 -1.68
CA LEU A 73 -3.81 4.01 -0.52
C LEU A 73 -2.79 5.07 -0.94
N PHE A 74 -2.10 4.86 -2.05
CA PHE A 74 -1.16 5.85 -2.58
C PHE A 74 -1.89 7.12 -3.07
N ASP A 75 -3.06 6.97 -3.69
CA ASP A 75 -3.93 8.11 -4.04
C ASP A 75 -4.44 8.83 -2.79
N MET A 76 -4.80 8.12 -1.74
CA MET A 76 -5.21 8.73 -0.46
C MET A 76 -4.07 9.53 0.19
N ILE A 77 -2.84 9.03 0.13
CA ILE A 77 -1.67 9.73 0.66
C ILE A 77 -1.37 11.00 -0.14
N ASN A 78 -1.48 10.95 -1.46
CA ASN A 78 -1.14 12.10 -2.32
C ASN A 78 -2.30 13.08 -2.52
N ASN A 79 -3.55 12.62 -2.37
CA ASN A 79 -4.77 13.40 -2.59
C ASN A 79 -5.74 13.28 -1.39
N PRO A 80 -5.31 13.59 -0.16
CA PRO A 80 -6.13 13.34 1.04
C PRO A 80 -7.47 14.09 1.01
N GLN A 81 -7.53 15.26 0.36
CA GLN A 81 -8.76 16.04 0.24
C GLN A 81 -9.88 15.31 -0.52
N LYS A 82 -9.54 14.38 -1.43
CA LYS A 82 -10.51 13.55 -2.17
C LYS A 82 -11.23 12.55 -1.26
N TYR A 83 -10.63 12.19 -0.12
CA TYR A 83 -11.10 11.13 0.77
C TYR A 83 -11.70 11.69 2.08
N GLY A 84 -11.87 13.01 2.18
CA GLY A 84 -12.38 13.70 3.37
C GLY A 84 -11.28 14.02 4.39
N LYS A 85 -11.64 14.64 5.51
CA LYS A 85 -10.69 14.88 6.61
C LYS A 85 -10.40 13.55 7.26
N LEU A 86 -9.19 13.01 7.07
CA LEU A 86 -8.72 11.95 7.95
C LEU A 86 -8.66 12.52 9.36
N HIS A 87 -8.91 11.70 10.37
CA HIS A 87 -8.94 12.20 11.76
C HIS A 87 -7.68 13.03 12.05
N LYS A 88 -7.77 14.19 12.73
CA LYS A 88 -6.65 15.17 12.87
C LYS A 88 -5.30 14.54 13.26
N SER A 89 -5.30 13.46 14.05
CA SER A 89 -4.10 12.70 14.40
C SER A 89 -3.55 11.85 13.25
N ILE A 90 -4.42 11.25 12.42
CA ILE A 90 -4.05 10.55 11.18
C ILE A 90 -3.65 11.54 10.10
N ASP A 91 -4.35 12.69 9.98
CA ASP A 91 -3.95 13.80 9.12
C ASP A 91 -2.54 14.28 9.46
N LYS A 92 -2.12 14.33 10.71
CA LYS A 92 -0.75 14.77 11.07
C LYS A 92 0.31 13.71 10.77
N ILE A 93 -0.10 12.44 10.73
CA ILE A 93 0.77 11.30 10.39
C ILE A 93 0.85 11.13 8.85
N MET A 94 -0.24 11.38 8.14
CA MET A 94 -0.38 11.21 6.68
C MET A 94 -0.22 12.50 5.87
N ASN A 95 -0.41 13.70 6.45
CA ASN A 95 0.17 14.96 5.93
C ASN A 95 1.67 14.95 6.19
N LEU A 96 2.33 13.99 5.57
CA LEU A 96 3.52 14.27 4.81
C LEU A 96 3.08 15.37 3.85
N ASN A 97 3.54 16.60 4.06
CA ASN A 97 3.68 17.45 2.90
C ASN A 97 4.69 16.70 2.00
N CYS A 98 4.20 15.82 1.13
CA CYS A 98 4.80 15.60 -0.17
C CYS A 98 4.68 16.95 -0.86
N ILE A 99 5.52 17.89 -0.42
CA ILE A 99 5.71 19.19 -1.05
C ILE A 99 6.00 18.79 -2.48
N LYS A 100 5.08 19.16 -3.36
CA LYS A 100 5.31 19.28 -4.79
C LYS A 100 6.64 20.00 -4.96
N HIS A 101 7.73 19.26 -5.06
CA HIS A 101 8.95 19.75 -5.62
C HIS A 101 8.76 19.60 -7.12
N GLN A 102 8.37 20.73 -7.71
CA GLN A 102 8.84 21.25 -8.98
C GLN A 102 9.05 20.26 -10.13
#